data_AF-A0AAV5C659-F1
#
_entry.id   AF-A0AAV5C659-F1
#
_cell.length_a   1.000
_cell.length_b   1.000
_cell.length_c   1.000
_cell.angle_alpha   90.00
_cell.angle_beta   90.00
_cell.angle_gamma   90.00
#
_symmetry.space_group_name_H-M   'P 1'
#
loop_
_entity.id
_entity.type
_entity.pdbx_description
1 polymer ?
#
loop_
_entity_poly.entity_id
_entity_poly.type
_entity_poly.pdbx_seq_one_letter_code
_entity_poly.pdbx_strand_id
1 'polypeptide(L)'
;MVTADPNALPLSAHKFTVVIDGVETAIHEGVLRCDGGGTVTVLRSGVLEASRLRHVVVRGSEGCDVRFTRCGHAAAEGCGAASFRRCDAVRVAGAREVAVRACRSVDVARVAGAVSVRRCKGAARVREVGELRVGRCREADVAGCADAAVARCRAARADWCGAVALGRCGSADVTRCGAVNVDRCRDARVSGCGTVAVRRGKVSVLDMTKVPPTMYQEQAGPVLAAPVEITSK
;
A
#
# COMPACT_ATOMS: atom_id res chain seq x y z
N MET A 1 36.64 -10.83 -37.92
CA MET A 1 35.50 -9.96 -38.30
C MET A 1 34.24 -10.68 -37.88
N VAL A 2 33.58 -10.22 -36.82
CA VAL A 2 32.31 -10.80 -36.36
C VAL A 2 31.21 -10.01 -37.08
N THR A 3 30.51 -10.66 -37.99
CA THR A 3 29.34 -10.11 -38.68
C THR A 3 28.19 -10.02 -37.68
N ALA A 4 27.88 -8.81 -37.23
CA ALA A 4 26.63 -8.52 -36.54
C ALA A 4 25.50 -8.46 -37.58
N ASP A 5 24.41 -9.18 -37.31
CA ASP A 5 23.19 -9.17 -38.10
C ASP A 5 22.52 -7.78 -37.98
N PRO A 6 22.35 -7.02 -39.09
CA PRO A 6 21.76 -5.68 -39.05
C PRO A 6 20.25 -5.67 -38.74
N ASN A 7 19.60 -6.85 -38.64
CA ASN A 7 18.18 -6.99 -38.32
C ASN A 7 17.88 -7.50 -36.90
N ALA A 8 18.88 -7.59 -36.02
CA ALA A 8 18.62 -7.77 -34.60
C ALA A 8 18.00 -6.49 -34.02
N LEU A 9 16.67 -6.38 -34.05
CA LEU A 9 15.91 -5.42 -33.25
C LEU A 9 16.46 -5.49 -31.81
N PRO A 10 16.77 -4.35 -31.15
CA PRO A 10 17.26 -4.40 -29.79
C PRO A 10 16.16 -5.05 -28.93
N LEU A 11 16.37 -6.30 -28.50
CA LEU A 11 15.62 -6.89 -27.40
C LEU A 11 15.69 -5.85 -26.29
N SER A 12 14.57 -5.21 -25.98
CA SER A 12 14.53 -4.02 -25.11
C SER A 12 15.24 -4.32 -23.79
N ALA A 13 16.49 -3.89 -23.68
CA ALA A 13 17.26 -4.14 -22.48
C ALA A 13 16.62 -3.29 -21.38
N HIS A 14 15.92 -3.93 -20.44
CA HIS A 14 15.38 -3.23 -19.28
C HIS A 14 16.52 -2.53 -18.56
N LYS A 15 16.51 -1.19 -18.60
CA LYS A 15 17.55 -0.37 -18.02
C LYS A 15 17.14 -0.02 -16.60
N PHE A 16 18.03 -0.29 -15.66
CA PHE A 16 17.88 0.16 -14.28
C PHE A 16 18.82 1.34 -14.04
N THR A 17 18.26 2.40 -13.48
CA THR A 17 19.07 3.45 -12.86
C THR A 17 19.00 3.23 -11.36
N VAL A 18 20.14 2.93 -10.76
CA VAL A 18 20.26 2.67 -9.32
C VAL A 18 21.02 3.81 -8.67
N VAL A 19 20.45 4.38 -7.62
CA VAL A 19 21.11 5.39 -6.79
C VAL A 19 21.43 4.79 -5.43
N ILE A 20 22.71 4.68 -5.10
CA ILE A 20 23.19 4.17 -3.81
C ILE A 20 23.91 5.30 -3.10
N ASP A 21 23.44 5.67 -1.92
CA ASP A 21 24.01 6.75 -1.09
C ASP A 21 24.29 8.06 -1.87
N GLY A 22 23.48 8.36 -2.89
CA GLY A 22 23.56 9.57 -3.73
C GLY A 22 24.32 9.40 -5.05
N VAL A 23 25.00 8.27 -5.26
CA VAL A 23 25.70 7.96 -6.51
C VAL A 23 24.76 7.21 -7.46
N GLU A 24 24.52 7.80 -8.63
CA GLU A 24 23.71 7.21 -9.68
C GLU A 24 24.54 6.29 -10.58
N THR A 25 24.01 5.10 -10.89
CA THR A 25 24.67 4.12 -11.75
C THR A 25 23.63 3.42 -12.62
N ALA A 26 23.85 3.40 -13.92
CA ALA A 26 23.03 2.63 -14.85
C ALA A 26 23.53 1.18 -14.89
N ILE A 27 22.62 0.22 -14.69
CA ILE A 27 22.93 -1.22 -14.70
C ILE A 27 21.95 -1.91 -15.64
N HIS A 28 22.48 -2.79 -16.47
CA HIS A 28 21.72 -3.65 -17.39
C HIS A 28 21.98 -5.13 -17.11
N GLU A 29 23.15 -5.47 -16.57
CA GLU A 29 23.51 -6.82 -16.13
C GLU A 29 24.57 -6.79 -15.03
N GLY A 30 24.79 -7.93 -14.38
CA GLY A 30 25.88 -8.12 -13.43
C GLY A 30 25.54 -7.78 -11.98
N VAL A 31 26.59 -7.60 -11.17
CA VAL A 31 26.54 -7.41 -9.72
C VAL A 31 27.38 -6.20 -9.33
N LEU A 32 26.77 -5.23 -8.68
CA LEU A 32 27.47 -4.19 -7.93
C LEU A 32 27.60 -4.60 -6.47
N ARG A 33 28.81 -4.48 -5.92
CA ARG A 33 29.09 -4.67 -4.51
C ARG A 33 29.46 -3.33 -3.91
N CYS A 34 28.87 -3.01 -2.76
CA CYS A 34 29.12 -1.77 -2.04
C CYS A 34 29.96 -2.04 -0.81
N ASP A 35 30.75 -1.05 -0.42
CA ASP A 35 31.49 -1.07 0.84
C ASP A 35 30.49 -1.20 2.01
N GLY A 36 30.69 -2.22 2.86
CA GLY A 36 29.74 -2.59 3.91
C GLY A 36 28.87 -3.82 3.62
N GLY A 37 29.13 -4.53 2.51
CA GLY A 37 28.55 -5.86 2.24
C GLY A 37 27.15 -5.84 1.63
N GLY A 38 26.71 -4.68 1.15
CA GLY A 38 25.51 -4.51 0.34
C GLY A 38 25.74 -4.93 -1.12
N THR A 39 24.69 -5.41 -1.78
CA THR A 39 24.76 -5.88 -3.16
C THR A 39 23.58 -5.41 -3.97
N VAL A 40 23.82 -5.07 -5.23
CA VAL A 40 22.79 -4.90 -6.26
C VAL A 40 23.09 -5.87 -7.40
N THR A 41 22.14 -6.75 -7.69
CA THR A 41 22.31 -7.82 -8.68
C THR A 41 21.17 -7.76 -9.68
N VAL A 42 21.49 -7.70 -10.96
CA VAL A 42 20.52 -8.00 -12.02
C VAL A 42 20.46 -9.52 -12.16
N LEU A 43 19.35 -10.13 -11.74
CA LEU A 43 19.19 -11.60 -11.71
C LEU A 43 18.98 -12.15 -13.12
N ARG A 44 18.22 -11.41 -13.93
CA ARG A 44 17.93 -11.66 -15.34
C ARG A 44 17.40 -10.35 -15.94
N SER A 45 17.26 -10.30 -17.26
CA SER A 45 16.66 -9.15 -17.93
C SER A 45 15.35 -8.74 -17.24
N GLY A 46 15.24 -7.47 -16.86
CA GLY A 46 14.05 -6.92 -16.22
C GLY A 46 13.87 -7.27 -14.75
N VAL A 47 14.81 -7.96 -14.08
CA VAL A 47 14.68 -8.26 -12.64
C VAL A 47 15.94 -7.88 -11.86
N LEU A 48 15.80 -6.95 -10.91
CA LEU A 48 16.88 -6.45 -10.06
C LEU A 48 16.63 -6.76 -8.58
N GLU A 49 17.67 -7.20 -7.88
CA GLU A 49 17.67 -7.39 -6.44
C GLU A 49 18.72 -6.52 -5.75
N ALA A 50 18.28 -5.72 -4.77
CA ALA A 50 19.09 -4.90 -3.91
C ALA A 50 19.01 -5.41 -2.46
N SER A 51 20.16 -5.62 -1.82
CA SER A 51 20.22 -6.27 -0.52
C SER A 51 21.24 -5.61 0.41
N ARG A 52 20.88 -5.48 1.69
CA ARG A 52 21.73 -4.96 2.78
C ARG A 52 22.32 -3.56 2.52
N LEU A 53 21.56 -2.68 1.88
CA LEU A 53 21.98 -1.29 1.61
C LEU A 53 21.42 -0.32 2.65
N ARG A 54 22.16 0.73 3.00
CA ARG A 54 21.65 1.78 3.89
C ARG A 54 20.59 2.61 3.18
N HIS A 55 20.87 3.06 1.96
CA HIS A 55 19.96 3.83 1.14
C HIS A 55 20.08 3.39 -0.33
N VAL A 56 18.95 3.01 -0.94
CA VAL A 56 18.91 2.61 -2.34
C VAL A 56 17.63 3.07 -3.01
N VAL A 57 17.76 3.64 -4.21
CA VAL A 57 16.64 3.97 -5.09
C VAL A 57 16.86 3.26 -6.40
N VAL A 58 15.84 2.54 -6.89
CA VAL A 58 15.87 1.93 -8.22
C VAL A 58 14.79 2.56 -9.06
N ARG A 59 15.21 3.15 -10.18
CA ARG A 59 14.33 3.65 -11.22
C ARG A 59 14.35 2.66 -12.38
N GLY A 60 13.19 2.10 -12.64
CA GLY A 60 12.96 1.11 -13.68
C GLY A 60 12.46 1.73 -14.98
N SER A 61 12.68 1.01 -16.08
CA SER A 61 11.86 1.14 -17.28
C SER A 61 10.59 0.28 -17.14
N GLU A 62 9.62 0.48 -18.04
CA GLU A 62 8.38 -0.30 -18.04
C GLU A 62 8.63 -1.82 -17.98
N GLY A 63 7.79 -2.52 -17.20
CA GLY A 63 7.80 -3.98 -17.08
C GLY A 63 8.89 -4.59 -16.20
N CYS A 64 9.72 -3.79 -15.51
CA CYS A 64 10.76 -4.35 -14.65
C CYS A 64 10.29 -4.69 -13.22
N ASP A 65 10.90 -5.71 -12.63
CA ASP A 65 10.66 -6.14 -11.26
C ASP A 65 11.85 -5.83 -10.36
N VAL A 66 11.58 -5.26 -9.20
CA VAL A 66 12.60 -4.91 -8.22
C VAL A 66 12.35 -5.57 -6.87
N ARG A 67 13.42 -6.05 -6.25
CA ARG A 67 13.39 -6.72 -4.95
C ARG A 67 14.37 -6.08 -4.00
N PHE A 68 13.89 -5.67 -2.84
CA PHE A 68 14.70 -5.09 -1.78
C PHE A 68 14.67 -5.97 -0.54
N THR A 69 15.85 -6.28 0.00
CA THR A 69 16.00 -7.09 1.21
C THR A 69 16.91 -6.41 2.22
N ARG A 70 16.44 -6.26 3.48
CA ARG A 70 17.23 -5.71 4.60
C ARG A 70 17.86 -4.34 4.30
N CYS A 71 17.12 -3.43 3.67
CA CYS A 71 17.61 -2.08 3.39
C CYS A 71 17.15 -1.08 4.46
N GLY A 72 17.96 -0.07 4.78
CA GLY A 72 17.54 1.01 5.68
C GLY A 72 16.46 1.87 5.03
N HIS A 73 16.74 2.35 3.83
CA HIS A 73 15.80 3.02 2.95
C HIS A 73 15.84 2.35 1.59
N ALA A 74 14.66 2.04 1.04
CA ALA A 74 14.50 1.46 -0.28
C ALA A 74 13.38 2.16 -1.04
N ALA A 75 13.68 2.63 -2.25
CA ALA A 75 12.70 3.24 -3.13
C ALA A 75 12.65 2.58 -4.51
N ALA A 76 11.45 2.46 -5.05
CA ALA A 76 11.18 1.96 -6.40
C ALA A 76 10.34 2.96 -7.19
N GLU A 77 10.79 3.29 -8.40
CA GLU A 77 10.10 4.23 -9.29
C GLU A 77 9.97 3.62 -10.69
N GLY A 78 8.77 3.65 -11.28
CA GLY A 78 8.56 3.20 -12.67
C GLY A 78 8.73 1.69 -12.88
N CYS A 79 8.35 0.87 -11.90
CA CYS A 79 8.54 -0.59 -11.95
C CYS A 79 7.21 -1.33 -12.22
N GLY A 80 7.25 -2.46 -12.91
CA GLY A 80 6.12 -3.40 -12.97
C GLY A 80 5.74 -3.89 -11.56
N ALA A 81 6.65 -4.58 -10.88
CA ALA A 81 6.46 -5.02 -9.50
C ALA A 81 7.60 -4.60 -8.57
N ALA A 82 7.26 -4.19 -7.35
CA ALA A 82 8.23 -3.84 -6.31
C ALA A 82 7.98 -4.63 -5.02
N SER A 83 9.00 -5.37 -4.57
CA SER A 83 8.90 -6.18 -3.35
C SER A 83 9.93 -5.78 -2.29
N PHE A 84 9.49 -5.65 -1.04
CA PHE A 84 10.31 -5.18 0.07
C PHE A 84 10.25 -6.16 1.24
N ARG A 85 11.40 -6.67 1.64
CA ARG A 85 11.55 -7.65 2.72
C ARG A 85 12.45 -7.08 3.82
N ARG A 86 11.83 -6.73 4.96
CA ARG A 86 12.54 -6.20 6.14
C ARG A 86 13.33 -4.92 5.82
N CYS A 87 12.71 -3.97 5.12
CA CYS A 87 13.30 -2.65 4.88
C CYS A 87 12.73 -1.66 5.88
N ASP A 88 13.51 -0.75 6.45
CA ASP A 88 12.99 0.16 7.48
C ASP A 88 12.03 1.20 6.87
N ALA A 89 12.49 2.00 5.91
CA ALA A 89 11.67 2.95 5.16
C ALA A 89 11.49 2.49 3.71
N VAL A 90 10.25 2.44 3.24
CA VAL A 90 9.90 2.05 1.87
C VAL A 90 9.21 3.20 1.15
N ARG A 91 9.62 3.50 -0.08
CA ARG A 91 8.89 4.42 -0.97
C ARG A 91 8.63 3.78 -2.32
N VAL A 92 7.42 3.93 -2.85
CA VAL A 92 7.10 3.47 -4.20
C VAL A 92 6.25 4.50 -4.92
N ALA A 93 6.63 4.80 -6.16
CA ALA A 93 5.87 5.65 -7.05
C ALA A 93 5.81 5.06 -8.46
N GLY A 94 4.62 4.98 -9.05
CA GLY A 94 4.47 4.49 -10.43
C GLY A 94 4.81 3.00 -10.54
N ALA A 95 4.01 2.15 -9.90
CA ALA A 95 4.14 0.71 -10.01
C ALA A 95 2.83 0.02 -10.39
N ARG A 96 2.87 -1.23 -10.86
CA ARG A 96 1.65 -2.04 -11.02
C ARG A 96 1.34 -2.83 -9.76
N GLU A 97 2.36 -3.41 -9.13
CA GLU A 97 2.20 -4.21 -7.91
C GLU A 97 3.25 -3.89 -6.85
N VAL A 98 2.82 -3.83 -5.59
CA VAL A 98 3.71 -3.55 -4.45
C VAL A 98 3.47 -4.55 -3.33
N ALA A 99 4.54 -5.18 -2.85
CA ALA A 99 4.49 -6.13 -1.74
C ALA A 99 5.52 -5.80 -0.65
N VAL A 100 5.04 -5.37 0.51
CA VAL A 100 5.88 -5.06 1.69
C VAL A 100 5.63 -6.09 2.79
N ARG A 101 6.63 -6.90 3.10
CA ARG A 101 6.51 -7.92 4.14
C ARG A 101 6.70 -7.37 5.56
N ALA A 102 7.66 -6.48 5.74
CA ALA A 102 8.00 -5.91 7.03
C ALA A 102 8.72 -4.58 6.83
N CYS A 103 8.20 -3.50 7.44
CA CYS A 103 8.85 -2.20 7.48
C CYS A 103 8.58 -1.42 8.78
N ARG A 104 9.25 -0.28 8.93
CA ARG A 104 8.95 0.74 9.95
C ARG A 104 8.01 1.80 9.39
N SER A 105 8.21 2.24 8.15
CA SER A 105 7.32 3.14 7.44
C SER A 105 7.23 2.77 5.97
N VAL A 106 6.10 3.09 5.34
CA VAL A 106 5.89 2.89 3.91
C VAL A 106 5.04 4.02 3.34
N ASP A 107 5.52 4.60 2.24
CA ASP A 107 4.79 5.57 1.43
C ASP A 107 4.64 4.99 0.02
N VAL A 108 3.40 4.80 -0.45
CA VAL A 108 3.10 4.29 -1.79
C VAL A 108 2.13 5.23 -2.48
N ALA A 109 2.43 5.59 -3.72
CA ALA A 109 1.56 6.41 -4.54
C ALA A 109 1.54 5.90 -5.99
N ARG A 110 0.43 6.14 -6.70
CA ARG A 110 0.28 5.85 -8.14
C ARG A 110 0.58 4.39 -8.45
N VAL A 111 -0.26 3.50 -7.92
CA VAL A 111 -0.17 2.07 -8.21
C VAL A 111 -1.38 1.61 -8.99
N ALA A 112 -1.16 1.16 -10.23
CA ALA A 112 -2.26 0.78 -11.11
C ALA A 112 -3.02 -0.48 -10.66
N GLY A 113 -2.33 -1.39 -9.96
CA GLY A 113 -2.90 -2.65 -9.48
C GLY A 113 -3.01 -2.70 -7.97
N ALA A 114 -2.24 -3.59 -7.34
CA ALA A 114 -2.42 -3.98 -5.96
C ALA A 114 -1.24 -3.63 -5.05
N VAL A 115 -1.55 -3.22 -3.82
CA VAL A 115 -0.58 -2.97 -2.75
C VAL A 115 -0.89 -3.86 -1.56
N SER A 116 0.12 -4.60 -1.10
CA SER A 116 0.03 -5.42 0.11
C SER A 116 1.11 -5.05 1.12
N VAL A 117 0.70 -4.64 2.32
CA VAL A 117 1.59 -4.33 3.46
C VAL A 117 1.27 -5.28 4.59
N ARG A 118 2.08 -6.33 4.79
CA ARG A 118 1.80 -7.32 5.84
C ARG A 118 2.02 -6.78 7.25
N ARG A 119 3.14 -6.09 7.47
CA ARG A 119 3.52 -5.56 8.78
C ARG A 119 4.30 -4.26 8.64
N CYS A 120 3.75 -3.17 9.16
CA CYS A 120 4.45 -1.90 9.34
C CYS A 120 4.50 -1.57 10.83
N LYS A 121 5.66 -1.22 11.39
CA LYS A 121 5.77 -0.86 12.81
C LYS A 121 5.25 0.57 13.09
N GLY A 122 5.27 1.42 12.08
CA GLY A 122 4.83 2.82 12.13
C GLY A 122 3.68 3.07 11.18
N ALA A 123 3.85 4.08 10.32
CA ALA A 123 2.83 4.56 9.40
C ALA A 123 2.93 3.87 8.04
N ALA A 124 1.77 3.49 7.51
CA ALA A 124 1.57 3.10 6.12
C ALA A 124 0.72 4.16 5.43
N ARG A 125 1.31 4.92 4.52
CA ARG A 125 0.62 5.93 3.71
C ARG A 125 0.47 5.40 2.29
N VAL A 126 -0.76 5.30 1.81
CA VAL A 126 -1.05 4.74 0.48
C VAL A 126 -2.04 5.64 -0.25
N ARG A 127 -1.71 6.04 -1.47
CA ARG A 127 -2.54 6.91 -2.31
C ARG A 127 -2.69 6.39 -3.72
N GLU A 128 -3.86 6.58 -4.32
CA GLU A 128 -4.11 6.33 -5.75
C GLU A 128 -3.76 4.89 -6.13
N VAL A 129 -4.52 3.93 -5.60
CA VAL A 129 -4.29 2.50 -5.84
C VAL A 129 -5.59 1.78 -6.20
N GLY A 130 -5.50 0.70 -6.98
CA GLY A 130 -6.66 -0.16 -7.23
C GLY A 130 -7.09 -0.89 -5.96
N GLU A 131 -6.28 -1.85 -5.52
CA GLU A 131 -6.56 -2.67 -4.34
C GLU A 131 -5.48 -2.49 -3.26
N LEU A 132 -5.89 -2.26 -2.01
CA LEU A 132 -5.00 -2.17 -0.86
C LEU A 132 -5.33 -3.23 0.20
N ARG A 133 -4.30 -3.93 0.68
CA ARG A 133 -4.36 -4.76 1.89
C ARG A 133 -3.27 -4.37 2.89
N VAL A 134 -3.67 -3.93 4.08
CA VAL A 134 -2.76 -3.65 5.22
C VAL A 134 -3.06 -4.61 6.36
N GLY A 135 -2.07 -5.42 6.76
CA GLY A 135 -2.27 -6.52 7.72
C GLY A 135 -2.08 -6.18 9.20
N ARG A 136 -1.01 -5.45 9.54
CA ARG A 136 -0.75 -4.92 10.89
C ARG A 136 0.06 -3.64 10.77
N CYS A 137 -0.43 -2.57 11.38
CA CYS A 137 0.24 -1.28 11.39
C CYS A 137 0.07 -0.54 12.72
N ARG A 138 0.86 0.52 12.96
CA ARG A 138 0.49 1.49 14.00
C ARG A 138 -0.57 2.43 13.45
N GLU A 139 -0.32 2.96 12.27
CA GLU A 139 -1.18 3.92 11.58
C GLU A 139 -1.30 3.54 10.10
N ALA A 140 -2.51 3.58 9.57
CA ALA A 140 -2.78 3.50 8.14
C ALA A 140 -3.44 4.82 7.72
N ASP A 141 -2.93 5.43 6.67
CA ASP A 141 -3.45 6.63 6.05
C ASP A 141 -3.62 6.33 4.55
N VAL A 142 -4.87 6.21 4.13
CA VAL A 142 -5.25 5.63 2.84
C VAL A 142 -6.12 6.62 2.10
N ALA A 143 -5.80 6.90 0.84
CA ALA A 143 -6.63 7.77 0.01
C ALA A 143 -6.74 7.29 -1.44
N GLY A 144 -7.89 7.50 -2.08
CA GLY A 144 -8.05 7.24 -3.51
C GLY A 144 -7.87 5.77 -3.88
N CYS A 145 -8.52 4.86 -3.13
CA CYS A 145 -8.47 3.42 -3.42
C CYS A 145 -9.79 2.95 -4.05
N ALA A 146 -9.78 2.00 -4.98
CA ALA A 146 -11.03 1.32 -5.33
C ALA A 146 -11.49 0.46 -4.15
N ASP A 147 -10.60 -0.38 -3.61
CA ASP A 147 -10.86 -1.23 -2.45
C ASP A 147 -9.71 -1.16 -1.44
N ALA A 148 -10.04 -1.00 -0.16
CA ALA A 148 -9.06 -0.97 0.92
C ALA A 148 -9.46 -1.88 2.09
N ALA A 149 -8.63 -2.86 2.40
CA ALA A 149 -8.75 -3.70 3.60
C ALA A 149 -7.63 -3.40 4.60
N VAL A 150 -7.98 -2.88 5.78
CA VAL A 150 -7.05 -2.54 6.85
C VAL A 150 -7.35 -3.36 8.10
N ALA A 151 -6.37 -4.15 8.53
CA ALA A 151 -6.46 -5.01 9.69
C ALA A 151 -5.41 -4.65 10.75
N ARG A 152 -5.78 -4.83 12.03
CA ARG A 152 -4.90 -4.78 13.20
C ARG A 152 -4.03 -3.51 13.23
N CYS A 153 -4.68 -2.35 13.15
CA CYS A 153 -4.02 -1.06 13.27
C CYS A 153 -4.43 -0.32 14.55
N ARG A 154 -3.62 0.60 15.07
CA ARG A 154 -4.06 1.43 16.21
C ARG A 154 -4.96 2.57 15.75
N ALA A 155 -4.59 3.19 14.62
CA ALA A 155 -5.38 4.20 13.94
C ALA A 155 -5.47 3.87 12.45
N ALA A 156 -6.62 4.12 11.84
CA ALA A 156 -6.84 4.02 10.40
C ALA A 156 -7.56 5.27 9.91
N ARG A 157 -7.04 5.91 8.86
CA ARG A 157 -7.68 6.99 8.12
C ARG A 157 -7.91 6.53 6.69
N ALA A 158 -9.11 6.73 6.18
CA ALA A 158 -9.45 6.42 4.80
C ALA A 158 -10.27 7.55 4.19
N ASP A 159 -9.88 8.03 3.02
CA ASP A 159 -10.58 9.10 2.31
C ASP A 159 -10.71 8.78 0.81
N TRP A 160 -11.85 9.11 0.20
CA TRP A 160 -12.07 8.89 -1.24
C TRP A 160 -11.81 7.44 -1.68
N CYS A 161 -12.41 6.46 -1.00
CA CYS A 161 -12.30 5.06 -1.40
C CYS A 161 -13.63 4.50 -1.92
N GLY A 162 -13.60 3.59 -2.90
CA GLY A 162 -14.80 2.88 -3.35
C GLY A 162 -15.39 2.03 -2.21
N ALA A 163 -14.59 1.13 -1.65
CA ALA A 163 -14.94 0.38 -0.46
C ALA A 163 -13.79 0.32 0.57
N VAL A 164 -14.15 0.31 1.85
CA VAL A 164 -13.22 0.19 2.97
C VAL A 164 -13.68 -0.91 3.93
N ALA A 165 -12.83 -1.91 4.15
CA ALA A 165 -13.02 -2.93 5.17
C ALA A 165 -12.01 -2.74 6.30
N LEU A 166 -12.50 -2.39 7.49
CA LEU A 166 -11.71 -2.26 8.71
C LEU A 166 -11.93 -3.49 9.59
N GLY A 167 -10.85 -4.26 9.80
CA GLY A 167 -10.86 -5.43 10.68
C GLY A 167 -10.83 -5.02 12.15
N ARG A 168 -9.64 -5.11 12.76
CA ARG A 168 -9.42 -4.68 14.14
C ARG A 168 -8.67 -3.36 14.18
N CYS A 169 -9.31 -2.28 14.62
CA CYS A 169 -8.64 -1.00 14.84
C CYS A 169 -8.88 -0.45 16.26
N GLY A 170 -8.00 0.44 16.71
CA GLY A 170 -8.27 1.27 17.90
C GLY A 170 -9.25 2.38 17.53
N SER A 171 -8.78 3.31 16.70
CA SER A 171 -9.59 4.37 16.11
C SER A 171 -9.66 4.23 14.58
N ALA A 172 -10.75 4.69 14.01
CA ALA A 172 -10.95 4.84 12.57
C ALA A 172 -11.58 6.19 12.23
N ASP A 173 -11.13 6.81 11.15
CA ASP A 173 -11.71 8.02 10.57
C ASP A 173 -11.88 7.78 9.07
N VAL A 174 -13.11 7.74 8.59
CA VAL A 174 -13.44 7.38 7.21
C VAL A 174 -14.30 8.45 6.58
N THR A 175 -13.85 9.02 5.48
CA THR A 175 -14.54 10.12 4.80
C THR A 175 -14.73 9.83 3.33
N ARG A 176 -15.89 10.22 2.76
CA ARG A 176 -16.12 10.19 1.30
C ARG A 176 -15.85 8.82 0.67
N CYS A 177 -16.30 7.75 1.31
CA CYS A 177 -16.15 6.39 0.80
C CYS A 177 -17.51 5.81 0.34
N GLY A 178 -17.52 5.03 -0.74
CA GLY A 178 -18.76 4.42 -1.24
C GLY A 178 -19.38 3.45 -0.22
N ALA A 179 -18.59 2.48 0.25
CA ALA A 179 -19.00 1.52 1.27
C ALA A 179 -17.95 1.37 2.38
N VAL A 180 -18.42 1.19 3.62
CA VAL A 180 -17.57 1.03 4.81
C VAL A 180 -18.06 -0.15 5.64
N ASN A 181 -17.20 -1.15 5.83
CA ASN A 181 -17.44 -2.31 6.67
C ASN A 181 -16.47 -2.28 7.86
N VAL A 182 -16.99 -2.29 9.08
CA VAL A 182 -16.19 -2.27 10.31
C VAL A 182 -16.46 -3.52 11.15
N ASP A 183 -15.48 -4.41 11.27
CA ASP A 183 -15.60 -5.62 12.09
C ASP A 183 -15.45 -5.31 13.60
N ARG A 184 -14.36 -4.64 13.98
CA ARG A 184 -14.08 -4.29 15.37
C ARG A 184 -13.20 -3.04 15.49
N CYS A 185 -13.81 -1.92 15.83
CA CYS A 185 -13.09 -0.71 16.25
C CYS A 185 -13.44 -0.35 17.70
N ARG A 186 -12.55 0.36 18.43
CA ARG A 186 -12.99 0.98 19.69
C ARG A 186 -13.85 2.19 19.36
N ASP A 187 -13.34 3.06 18.49
CA ASP A 187 -14.01 4.27 18.04
C ASP A 187 -13.89 4.39 16.52
N ALA A 188 -14.98 4.72 15.83
CA ALA A 188 -15.00 4.94 14.40
C ALA A 188 -15.83 6.19 14.07
N ARG A 189 -15.22 7.14 13.36
CA ARG A 189 -15.91 8.29 12.77
C ARG A 189 -16.08 8.03 11.29
N VAL A 190 -17.30 8.18 10.78
CA VAL A 190 -17.60 7.98 9.36
C VAL A 190 -18.40 9.18 8.87
N SER A 191 -18.02 9.80 7.76
CA SER A 191 -18.76 10.95 7.21
C SER A 191 -18.78 11.02 5.69
N GLY A 192 -19.94 11.36 5.13
CA GLY A 192 -20.13 11.45 3.67
C GLY A 192 -19.89 10.12 2.95
N CYS A 193 -20.19 9.00 3.61
CA CYS A 193 -20.09 7.67 3.02
C CYS A 193 -21.47 7.14 2.63
N GLY A 194 -21.54 6.31 1.56
CA GLY A 194 -22.80 5.78 1.07
C GLY A 194 -23.40 4.72 2.00
N THR A 195 -22.70 3.59 2.15
CA THR A 195 -23.15 2.47 3.00
C THR A 195 -22.18 2.26 4.16
N VAL A 196 -22.71 2.07 5.37
CA VAL A 196 -21.90 1.81 6.57
C VAL A 196 -22.47 0.61 7.33
N ALA A 197 -21.68 -0.45 7.46
CA ALA A 197 -22.01 -1.61 8.28
C ALA A 197 -20.96 -1.79 9.38
N VAL A 198 -21.43 -1.95 10.62
CA VAL A 198 -20.53 -2.10 11.78
C VAL A 198 -20.98 -3.26 12.65
N ARG A 199 -20.05 -4.18 12.95
CA ARG A 199 -20.31 -5.32 13.80
C ARG A 199 -20.04 -5.05 15.28
N ARG A 200 -18.93 -4.38 15.61
CA ARG A 200 -18.54 -4.07 17.00
C ARG A 200 -17.74 -2.77 17.10
N GLY A 201 -18.16 -1.87 17.99
CA GLY A 201 -17.44 -0.63 18.30
C GLY A 201 -18.37 0.54 18.55
N LYS A 202 -17.80 1.66 19.02
CA LYS A 202 -18.51 2.95 19.03
C LYS A 202 -18.37 3.59 17.66
N VAL A 203 -19.48 3.99 17.06
CA VAL A 203 -19.50 4.56 15.71
C VAL A 203 -20.25 5.87 15.74
N SER A 204 -19.62 6.91 15.23
CA SER A 204 -20.24 8.21 14.99
C SER A 204 -20.31 8.43 13.48
N VAL A 205 -21.53 8.34 12.94
CA VAL A 205 -21.79 8.67 11.54
C VAL A 205 -22.23 10.13 11.47
N LEU A 206 -21.49 10.96 10.75
CA LEU A 206 -21.74 12.39 10.60
C LEU A 206 -22.10 12.70 9.15
N ASP A 207 -23.19 13.44 8.96
CA ASP A 207 -23.70 13.89 7.67
C ASP A 207 -24.13 12.76 6.71
N MET A 208 -25.44 12.45 6.74
CA MET A 208 -26.16 11.73 5.68
C MET A 208 -26.91 12.69 4.74
N THR A 209 -26.38 13.88 4.45
CA THR A 209 -27.04 14.81 3.54
C THR A 209 -26.80 14.39 2.08
N LYS A 210 -27.77 13.62 1.56
CA LYS A 210 -27.98 13.11 0.19
C LYS A 210 -27.52 11.68 -0.07
N VAL A 211 -28.30 10.70 0.40
CA VAL A 211 -28.40 9.39 -0.25
C VAL A 211 -29.89 9.11 -0.52
N PRO A 212 -30.35 8.90 -1.77
CA PRO A 212 -31.72 8.51 -2.04
C PRO A 212 -32.01 7.12 -1.43
N PRO A 213 -33.24 6.86 -0.93
CA PRO A 213 -33.52 5.67 -0.16
C PRO A 213 -33.66 4.46 -1.08
N THR A 214 -32.64 3.62 -1.16
CA THR A 214 -32.84 2.22 -1.55
C THR A 214 -32.05 1.29 -0.63
N MET A 215 -32.82 0.44 0.07
CA MET A 215 -32.42 -0.79 0.77
C MET A 215 -31.62 -0.63 2.08
N TYR A 216 -32.31 -0.20 3.14
CA TYR A 216 -32.00 -0.74 4.48
C TYR A 216 -32.43 -2.20 4.50
N GLN A 217 -31.48 -3.14 4.64
CA GLN A 217 -31.81 -4.53 4.98
C GLN A 217 -31.35 -4.81 6.41
N GLU A 218 -32.23 -4.41 7.33
CA GLU A 218 -32.18 -4.80 8.73
C GLU A 218 -32.66 -6.26 8.81
N GLN A 219 -31.74 -7.22 8.87
CA GLN A 219 -32.11 -8.58 9.28
C GLN A 219 -32.17 -8.63 10.82
N ALA A 220 -33.33 -8.24 11.36
CA ALA A 220 -33.82 -8.68 12.66
C ALA A 220 -34.30 -10.15 12.53
N GLY A 221 -34.15 -11.05 13.52
CA GLY A 221 -33.78 -10.89 14.93
C GLY A 221 -33.59 -12.29 15.58
N PRO A 222 -34.14 -12.58 16.78
CA PRO A 222 -34.56 -11.68 17.86
C PRO A 222 -33.67 -11.87 19.10
N VAL A 223 -33.70 -10.93 20.06
CA VAL A 223 -33.90 -11.15 21.51
C VAL A 223 -33.82 -9.81 22.22
N LEU A 224 -35.00 -9.41 22.73
CA LEU A 224 -35.28 -8.53 23.87
C LEU A 224 -34.56 -7.17 23.97
N ALA A 225 -35.38 -6.14 23.77
CA ALA A 225 -35.10 -4.74 23.99
C ALA A 225 -34.53 -4.43 25.39
N ALA A 226 -33.53 -3.56 25.42
CA ALA A 226 -33.35 -2.57 26.48
C ALA A 226 -32.84 -1.27 25.82
N PRO A 227 -33.38 -0.09 26.18
CA PRO A 227 -33.04 1.16 25.52
C PRO A 227 -31.65 1.61 25.97
N VAL A 228 -30.80 2.09 25.06
CA VAL A 228 -29.57 2.81 25.46
C VAL A 228 -29.55 4.17 24.79
N GLU A 229 -29.44 5.16 25.67
CA GLU A 229 -29.71 6.58 25.53
C GLU A 229 -28.94 7.26 24.39
N ILE A 230 -29.67 8.03 23.60
CA ILE A 230 -29.11 9.07 22.74
C ILE A 230 -28.96 10.31 23.63
N THR A 231 -27.75 10.60 24.07
CA THR A 231 -27.42 11.90 24.69
C THR A 231 -26.93 12.84 23.60
N SER A 232 -27.76 13.83 23.23
CA SER A 232 -27.32 15.05 22.57
C SER A 232 -27.10 16.12 23.63
N LYS A 233 -25.98 16.84 23.54
CA LYS A 233 -25.92 18.20 24.09
C LYS A 233 -26.74 19.14 23.21
#